data_AF-A0A1G6T8L6-F1
#
_entry.id   AF-A0A1G6T8L6-F1
#
_cell.length_a   1.000
_cell.length_b   1.000
_cell.length_c   1.000
_cell.angle_alpha   90.00
_cell.angle_beta   90.00
_cell.angle_gamma   90.00
#
_symmetry.space_group_name_H-M   'P 1'
#
loop_
_entity.id
_entity.type
_entity.pdbx_description
1 polymer ?
#
loop_
_entity_poly.entity_id
_entity_poly.type
_entity_poly.pdbx_seq_one_letter_code
_entity_poly.pdbx_strand_id
1 'polypeptide(L)'
;MTTPNGDLDPTEPIFYIEDFQKDLTPLITLMERSIAKQVAGDDDDGVLWWLEHPPLDRKMVFGVRRKWGIAIWVEHNRMFFPSGGANPEDVDYFTGDGDHYPQGPHTEVPATTAIQAVSEFTTTGTRPICVEWVEYKPR
;
A
#
# COMPACT_ATOMS: atom_id res chain seq x y z
N MET A 1 -11.95 -10.16 4.51
CA MET A 1 -12.53 -11.01 5.57
C MET A 1 -12.09 -10.45 6.92
N THR A 2 -13.01 -10.20 7.85
CA THR A 2 -12.68 -9.59 9.15
C THR A 2 -12.41 -10.65 10.22
N THR A 3 -11.45 -10.40 11.10
CA THR A 3 -11.24 -11.14 12.35
C THR A 3 -12.49 -11.11 13.24
N PRO A 4 -12.58 -11.95 14.28
CA PRO A 4 -13.71 -11.97 15.21
C PRO A 4 -14.03 -10.62 15.88
N ASN A 5 -13.08 -9.69 15.91
CA ASN A 5 -13.24 -8.35 16.48
C ASN A 5 -13.63 -7.27 15.44
N GLY A 6 -13.79 -7.64 14.17
CA GLY A 6 -14.08 -6.70 13.08
C GLY A 6 -12.84 -6.09 12.42
N ASP A 7 -11.63 -6.39 12.90
CA ASP A 7 -10.39 -5.95 12.26
C ASP A 7 -10.14 -6.71 10.95
N LEU A 8 -9.43 -6.13 9.99
CA LEU A 8 -8.94 -6.88 8.84
C LEU A 8 -7.92 -7.93 9.26
N ASP A 9 -7.95 -9.10 8.61
CA ASP A 9 -6.89 -10.08 8.72
C ASP A 9 -5.62 -9.54 8.05
N PRO A 10 -4.50 -9.33 8.76
CA PRO A 10 -3.29 -8.80 8.17
C PRO A 10 -2.64 -9.77 7.17
N THR A 11 -2.99 -11.06 7.23
CA THR A 11 -2.50 -12.11 6.31
C THR A 11 -3.23 -12.11 4.97
N GLU A 12 -4.39 -11.46 4.88
CA GLU A 12 -5.11 -11.27 3.62
C GLU A 12 -4.31 -10.32 2.73
N PRO A 13 -3.78 -10.76 1.57
CA PRO A 13 -2.97 -9.91 0.73
C PRO A 13 -3.81 -8.92 -0.10
N ILE A 14 -5.06 -9.25 -0.42
CA ILE A 14 -5.87 -8.52 -1.39
C ILE A 14 -7.14 -7.99 -0.74
N PHE A 15 -7.40 -6.71 -0.95
CA PHE A 15 -8.59 -6.00 -0.51
C PHE A 15 -9.31 -5.38 -1.71
N TYR A 16 -10.63 -5.21 -1.60
CA TYR A 16 -11.45 -4.58 -2.63
C TYR A 16 -11.97 -3.23 -2.15
N ILE A 17 -11.84 -2.20 -2.97
CA ILE A 17 -12.24 -0.83 -2.63
C ILE A 17 -13.71 -0.74 -2.19
N GLU A 18 -14.58 -1.54 -2.81
CA GLU A 18 -16.02 -1.55 -2.56
C GLU A 18 -16.36 -1.88 -1.11
N ASP A 19 -15.49 -2.62 -0.43
CA ASP A 19 -15.64 -2.99 0.98
C ASP A 19 -15.41 -1.79 1.94
N PHE A 20 -14.75 -0.73 1.47
CA PHE A 20 -14.28 0.39 2.30
C PHE A 20 -14.86 1.76 1.90
N GLN A 21 -15.71 1.82 0.87
CA GLN A 21 -16.29 3.10 0.40
C GLN A 21 -17.10 3.86 1.46
N LYS A 22 -17.69 3.16 2.43
CA LYS A 22 -18.47 3.76 3.52
C LYS A 22 -17.65 4.03 4.76
N ASP A 23 -16.60 3.24 4.98
CA ASP A 23 -15.74 3.30 6.15
C ASP A 23 -14.38 2.69 5.82
N LEU A 24 -13.36 3.55 5.77
CA LEU A 24 -11.97 3.15 5.54
C LEU A 24 -11.20 2.89 6.84
N THR A 25 -11.84 3.05 8.00
CA THR A 25 -11.22 2.87 9.32
C THR A 25 -10.52 1.51 9.46
N PRO A 26 -11.08 0.37 9.00
CA PRO A 26 -10.39 -0.92 9.11
C PRO A 26 -9.06 -0.96 8.35
N LEU A 27 -9.00 -0.31 7.18
CA LEU A 27 -7.83 -0.29 6.32
C LEU A 27 -6.72 0.63 6.89
N ILE A 28 -7.10 1.81 7.38
CA ILE A 28 -6.17 2.71 8.08
C ILE A 28 -5.63 2.03 9.34
N THR A 29 -6.52 1.42 10.14
CA THR A 29 -6.15 0.75 11.39
C THR A 29 -5.17 -0.39 11.13
N LEU A 30 -5.34 -1.15 10.03
CA LEU A 30 -4.38 -2.18 9.61
C LEU A 30 -2.99 -1.58 9.38
N MET A 31 -2.88 -0.50 8.61
CA MET A 31 -1.60 0.15 8.32
C MET A 31 -0.95 0.72 9.58
N GLU A 32 -1.71 1.44 10.41
CA GLU A 32 -1.21 2.05 11.65
C GLU A 32 -0.72 1.00 12.66
N ARG A 33 -1.45 -0.12 12.80
CA ARG A 33 -1.03 -1.24 13.65
C ARG A 33 0.24 -1.90 13.14
N SER A 34 0.38 -2.07 11.83
CA SER A 34 1.58 -2.62 11.22
C SER A 34 2.80 -1.72 11.45
N ILE A 35 2.64 -0.40 11.30
CA ILE A 35 3.66 0.60 11.67
C ILE A 35 4.03 0.47 13.14
N ALA A 36 3.04 0.45 14.05
CA ALA A 36 3.29 0.35 15.48
C ALA A 36 4.04 -0.95 15.85
N LYS A 37 3.69 -2.07 15.22
CA LYS A 37 4.38 -3.36 15.40
C LYS A 37 5.82 -3.30 14.91
N GLN A 38 6.08 -2.74 13.74
CA GLN A 38 7.43 -2.58 13.17
C GLN A 38 8.30 -1.64 14.02
N VAL A 39 7.73 -0.58 14.58
CA VAL A 39 8.46 0.35 15.47
C VAL A 39 8.76 -0.29 16.84
N ALA A 40 7.89 -1.16 17.34
CA ALA A 40 8.10 -1.87 18.60
C ALA A 40 9.06 -3.07 18.47
N GLY A 41 9.13 -3.66 17.28
CA GLY A 41 10.07 -4.72 16.93
C GLY A 41 11.40 -4.18 16.42
N ASP A 42 12.32 -5.10 16.12
CA ASP A 42 13.58 -4.82 15.41
C ASP A 42 13.50 -5.25 13.93
N ASP A 43 12.28 -5.44 13.43
CA ASP A 43 12.02 -5.83 12.05
C ASP A 43 12.20 -4.60 11.14
N ASP A 44 13.01 -4.75 10.10
CA ASP A 44 13.25 -3.71 9.10
C ASP A 44 12.45 -3.94 7.81
N ASP A 45 11.72 -5.07 7.74
CA ASP A 45 10.93 -5.48 6.58
C ASP A 45 9.59 -4.76 6.51
N GLY A 46 9.20 -4.45 5.28
CA GLY A 46 7.90 -3.88 4.98
C GLY A 46 6.81 -4.94 4.91
N VAL A 47 5.57 -4.51 5.10
CA VAL A 47 4.38 -5.31 4.77
C VAL A 47 3.59 -4.60 3.70
N LEU A 48 3.05 -5.35 2.73
CA LEU A 48 2.24 -4.81 1.65
C LEU A 48 0.99 -5.63 1.37
N TRP A 49 0.09 -4.96 0.65
CA TRP A 49 -1.21 -5.46 0.22
C TRP A 49 -1.59 -4.86 -1.13
N TRP A 50 -2.59 -5.46 -1.77
CA TRP A 50 -3.26 -4.93 -2.95
C TRP A 50 -4.62 -4.37 -2.56
N LEU A 51 -4.96 -3.19 -3.08
CA LEU A 51 -6.30 -2.66 -3.08
C LEU A 51 -6.79 -2.63 -4.53
N GLU A 52 -7.84 -3.37 -4.84
CA GLU A 52 -8.35 -3.51 -6.20
C GLU A 52 -9.69 -2.80 -6.37
N HIS A 53 -9.93 -2.29 -7.57
CA HIS A 53 -11.21 -1.80 -8.06
C HIS A 53 -11.56 -2.54 -9.36
N PRO A 54 -12.05 -3.79 -9.26
CA PRO A 54 -12.29 -4.65 -10.43
C PRO A 54 -13.17 -4.02 -11.53
N PRO A 55 -14.24 -3.26 -11.22
CA PRO A 55 -15.05 -2.58 -12.23
C PRO A 55 -14.28 -1.64 -13.16
N LEU A 56 -13.15 -1.09 -12.71
CA LEU A 56 -12.35 -0.12 -13.49
C LEU A 56 -10.98 -0.66 -13.89
N ASP A 57 -10.66 -1.93 -13.60
CA ASP A 57 -9.32 -2.51 -13.82
C ASP A 57 -8.19 -1.61 -13.27
N ARG A 58 -8.40 -1.14 -12.04
CA ARG A 58 -7.48 -0.28 -11.31
C ARG A 58 -7.08 -0.98 -10.03
N LYS A 59 -5.81 -0.89 -9.68
CA LYS A 59 -5.32 -1.39 -8.40
C LYS A 59 -4.20 -0.53 -7.87
N MET A 60 -4.05 -0.56 -6.57
CA MET A 60 -2.93 0.05 -5.88
C MET A 60 -2.23 -1.01 -5.03
N VAL A 61 -0.92 -1.14 -5.20
CA VAL A 61 -0.09 -1.83 -4.22
C VAL A 61 0.25 -0.80 -3.16
N PHE A 62 -0.01 -1.12 -1.90
CA PHE A 62 0.29 -0.23 -0.78
C PHE A 62 0.89 -1.01 0.37
N GLY A 63 1.66 -0.33 1.21
CA GLY A 63 2.37 -0.99 2.29
C GLY A 63 3.06 -0.01 3.21
N VAL A 64 3.58 -0.53 4.31
CA VAL A 64 4.26 0.24 5.36
C VAL A 64 5.52 -0.46 5.84
N ARG A 65 6.53 0.35 6.18
CA ARG A 65 7.81 -0.07 6.74
C ARG A 65 8.32 1.02 7.70
N ARG A 66 8.00 0.88 8.98
CA ARG A 66 8.27 1.87 10.02
C ARG A 66 7.70 3.24 9.64
N LYS A 67 8.55 4.22 9.33
CA LYS A 67 8.15 5.58 8.93
C LYS A 67 7.87 5.74 7.43
N TRP A 68 8.19 4.72 6.63
CA TRP A 68 8.01 4.69 5.19
C TRP A 68 6.80 3.85 4.80
N GLY A 69 6.36 4.00 3.57
CA GLY A 69 5.39 3.13 2.94
C GLY A 69 5.55 3.15 1.43
N ILE A 70 4.78 2.32 0.76
CA ILE A 70 4.73 2.28 -0.71
C ILE A 70 3.34 2.61 -1.19
N ALA A 71 3.27 3.22 -2.38
CA ALA A 71 2.06 3.43 -3.14
C ALA A 71 2.41 3.25 -4.61
N ILE A 72 1.95 2.16 -5.22
CA ILE A 72 2.18 1.85 -6.63
C ILE A 72 0.82 1.79 -7.30
N TRP A 73 0.62 2.65 -8.28
CA TRP A 73 -0.62 2.68 -9.03
C TRP A 73 -0.52 1.79 -10.27
N VAL A 74 -1.54 0.99 -10.53
CA VAL A 74 -1.64 0.18 -11.75
C VAL A 74 -3.00 0.41 -12.40
N GLU A 75 -2.96 0.75 -13.69
CA GLU A 75 -4.15 0.98 -14.51
C GLU A 75 -3.83 0.64 -15.97
N HIS A 76 -4.72 -0.11 -16.64
CA HIS A 76 -4.57 -0.51 -18.05
C HIS A 76 -3.19 -1.14 -18.35
N ASN A 77 -2.73 -2.07 -17.50
CA ASN A 77 -1.39 -2.69 -17.57
C ASN A 77 -0.19 -1.73 -17.50
N ARG A 78 -0.41 -0.48 -17.09
CA ARG A 78 0.67 0.49 -16.84
C ARG A 78 0.88 0.61 -15.35
N MET A 79 2.14 0.64 -14.94
CA MET A 79 2.54 0.82 -13.55
C MET A 79 3.10 2.23 -13.37
N PHE A 80 2.78 2.85 -12.25
CA PHE A 80 3.25 4.17 -11.91
C PHE A 80 3.82 4.17 -10.50
N PHE A 81 4.98 4.79 -10.36
CA PHE A 81 5.69 4.96 -9.10
C PHE A 81 5.64 6.43 -8.66
N PRO A 82 5.87 6.69 -7.36
CA PRO A 82 6.09 8.05 -6.88
C PRO A 82 7.28 8.71 -7.59
N SER A 83 7.16 9.97 -7.99
CA SER A 83 8.23 10.72 -8.67
C SER A 83 9.45 11.00 -7.77
N GLY A 84 9.23 11.06 -6.45
CA GLY A 84 10.22 11.45 -5.44
C GLY A 84 10.44 10.40 -4.37
N GLY A 85 10.44 9.12 -4.72
CA GLY A 85 10.63 8.06 -3.74
C GLY A 85 11.99 8.10 -3.05
N ALA A 86 12.01 7.70 -1.78
CA ALA A 86 13.07 8.00 -0.82
C ALA A 86 14.14 6.91 -0.69
N ASN A 87 13.81 5.65 -0.96
CA ASN A 87 14.76 4.55 -0.82
C ASN A 87 15.81 4.58 -1.94
N PRO A 88 17.12 4.58 -1.61
CA PRO A 88 18.19 4.61 -2.62
C PRO A 88 18.49 3.23 -3.22
N GLU A 89 18.08 2.16 -2.55
CA GLU A 89 18.35 0.76 -2.87
C GLU A 89 17.05 -0.04 -2.74
N ASP A 90 17.11 -1.31 -3.16
CA ASP A 90 16.02 -2.26 -2.97
C ASP A 90 15.72 -2.44 -1.48
N VAL A 91 14.44 -2.51 -1.13
CA VAL A 91 13.97 -2.75 0.23
C VAL A 91 12.97 -3.90 0.24
N ASP A 92 13.04 -4.72 1.28
CA ASP A 92 12.22 -5.92 1.39
C ASP A 92 10.83 -5.59 1.90
N TYR A 93 9.82 -6.06 1.17
CA TYR A 93 8.43 -6.05 1.60
C TYR A 93 7.87 -7.46 1.43
N PHE A 94 6.98 -7.84 2.35
CA PHE A 94 6.32 -9.12 2.33
C PHE A 94 4.80 -8.93 2.39
N THR A 95 4.07 -9.89 1.86
CA THR A 95 2.66 -10.03 2.19
C THR A 95 2.51 -10.57 3.61
N GLY A 96 1.32 -10.44 4.20
CA GLY A 96 1.08 -10.94 5.55
C GLY A 96 1.18 -12.48 5.69
N ASP A 97 1.09 -13.23 4.59
CA ASP A 97 1.34 -14.68 4.52
C ASP A 97 2.81 -15.04 4.20
N GLY A 98 3.67 -14.05 3.97
CA GLY A 98 5.13 -14.22 3.90
C GLY A 98 5.74 -14.29 2.50
N ASP A 99 4.96 -14.04 1.44
CA ASP A 99 5.53 -13.94 0.09
C ASP A 99 6.38 -12.67 -0.03
N HIS A 100 7.55 -12.80 -0.67
CA HIS A 100 8.54 -11.73 -0.82
C HIS A 100 8.33 -10.90 -2.08
N TYR A 101 8.22 -9.60 -1.91
CA TYR A 101 7.99 -8.61 -2.96
C TYR A 101 8.95 -7.42 -2.78
N PRO A 102 10.23 -7.55 -3.16
CA PRO A 102 11.20 -6.47 -3.02
C PRO A 102 10.77 -5.25 -3.82
N GLN A 103 10.97 -4.07 -3.24
CA GLN A 103 10.62 -2.79 -3.83
C GLN A 103 11.90 -2.11 -4.28
N GLY A 104 11.99 -1.85 -5.60
CA GLY A 104 13.16 -1.21 -6.19
C GLY A 104 13.38 0.23 -5.71
N PRO A 105 14.47 0.88 -6.13
CA PRO A 105 14.82 2.23 -5.69
C PRO A 105 13.74 3.25 -6.03
N HIS A 106 13.62 4.28 -5.20
CA HIS A 106 12.70 5.40 -5.38
C HIS A 106 11.21 5.01 -5.41
N THR A 107 10.82 4.00 -4.66
CA THR A 107 9.42 3.57 -4.50
C THR A 107 8.81 3.95 -3.15
N GLU A 108 9.62 4.14 -2.10
CA GLU A 108 9.14 4.49 -0.77
C GLU A 108 8.75 5.97 -0.65
N VAL A 109 7.61 6.23 -0.02
CA VAL A 109 7.12 7.55 0.38
C VAL A 109 6.98 7.59 1.91
N PRO A 110 6.78 8.76 2.55
CA PRO A 110 6.37 8.79 3.95
C PRO A 110 5.12 7.93 4.19
N ALA A 111 5.08 7.17 5.29
CA ALA A 111 3.94 6.28 5.59
C ALA A 111 2.61 7.03 5.60
N THR A 112 2.60 8.29 6.08
CA THR A 112 1.43 9.18 6.04
C THR A 112 0.96 9.47 4.62
N THR A 113 1.87 9.63 3.66
CA THR A 113 1.54 9.81 2.24
C THR A 113 0.94 8.54 1.65
N ALA A 114 1.45 7.35 2.01
CA ALA A 114 0.86 6.08 1.59
C ALA A 114 -0.57 5.91 2.15
N ILE A 115 -0.79 6.21 3.43
CA ILE A 115 -2.13 6.19 4.06
C ILE A 115 -3.08 7.18 3.36
N GLN A 116 -2.61 8.39 3.06
CA GLN A 116 -3.41 9.38 2.34
C GLN A 116 -3.76 8.89 0.92
N ALA A 117 -2.81 8.28 0.22
CA ALA A 117 -3.04 7.71 -1.11
C ALA A 117 -4.10 6.60 -1.09
N VAL A 118 -4.06 5.72 -0.07
CA VAL A 118 -5.10 4.71 0.18
C VAL A 118 -6.45 5.37 0.40
N SER A 119 -6.52 6.40 1.25
CA SER A 119 -7.77 7.13 1.50
C SER A 119 -8.34 7.77 0.24
N GLU A 120 -7.51 8.44 -0.56
CA GLU A 120 -7.92 9.09 -1.81
C GLU A 120 -8.38 8.06 -2.85
N PHE A 121 -7.64 6.97 -3.02
CA PHE A 121 -8.03 5.92 -3.95
C PHE A 121 -9.36 5.31 -3.50
N THR A 122 -9.50 4.93 -2.22
CA THR A 122 -10.75 4.35 -1.68
C THR A 122 -11.96 5.24 -1.90
N THR A 123 -11.78 6.55 -1.80
CA THR A 123 -12.86 7.53 -1.95
C THR A 123 -13.22 7.77 -3.42
N THR A 124 -12.23 7.82 -4.31
CA THR A 124 -12.41 8.32 -5.68
C THR A 124 -12.42 7.23 -6.74
N GLY A 125 -11.83 6.06 -6.44
CA GLY A 125 -11.54 5.03 -7.44
C GLY A 125 -10.54 5.48 -8.51
N THR A 126 -9.83 6.60 -8.29
CA THR A 126 -8.87 7.19 -9.23
C THR A 126 -7.47 7.24 -8.65
N ARG A 127 -6.47 7.48 -9.51
CA ARG A 127 -5.08 7.63 -9.10
C ARG A 127 -4.96 8.79 -8.10
N PRO A 128 -4.44 8.56 -6.88
CA PRO A 128 -4.32 9.58 -5.84
C PRO A 128 -3.56 10.82 -6.30
N ILE A 129 -4.02 12.01 -5.91
CA ILE A 129 -3.40 13.29 -6.28
C ILE A 129 -2.38 13.75 -5.24
N CYS A 130 -2.41 13.19 -4.03
CA CYS A 130 -1.39 13.45 -3.00
C CYS A 130 -0.01 12.89 -3.34
N VAL A 131 0.09 12.09 -4.40
CA VAL A 131 1.34 11.53 -4.92
C VAL A 131 1.55 12.07 -6.33
N GLU A 132 2.74 12.57 -6.60
CA GLU A 132 3.19 12.83 -7.96
C GLU A 132 3.67 11.52 -8.58
N TRP A 133 3.19 11.21 -9.79
CA TRP A 133 3.40 9.89 -10.41
C TRP A 133 4.29 9.97 -11.64
N VAL A 134 5.20 9.00 -11.76
CA VAL A 134 5.96 8.72 -12.99
C VAL A 134 5.60 7.33 -13.49
N GLU A 135 5.40 7.19 -14.80
CA GLU A 135 5.19 5.89 -15.41
C GLU A 135 6.47 5.05 -15.33
N TYR A 136 6.34 3.83 -14.83
CA TYR A 136 7.40 2.85 -14.90
C TYR A 136 7.61 2.43 -16.35
N LYS A 137 8.85 2.55 -16.81
CA LYS A 137 9.28 2.06 -18.11
C LYS A 137 10.39 1.04 -17.89
N PRO A 138 10.12 -0.27 -18.07
CA PRO A 138 11.19 -1.26 -18.02
C PRO A 138 12.25 -0.88 -19.07
N ARG A 139 13.52 -0.98 -18.67
CA ARG A 139 14.67 -0.71 -19.55
C ARG A 139 14.89 -1.85 -20.53
#